data_AF-A0A0U3MEU1-F1
#
_entry.id   AF-A0A0U3MEU1-F1
#
_cell.length_a   1.000
_cell.length_b   1.000
_cell.length_c   1.000
_cell.angle_alpha   90.00
_cell.angle_beta   90.00
_cell.angle_gamma   90.00
#
_symmetry.space_group_name_H-M   'P 1'
#
loop_
_entity.id
_entity.type
_entity.pdbx_description
1 polymer ?
#
loop_
_entity_poly.entity_id
_entity_poly.type
_entity_poly.pdbx_seq_one_letter_code
_entity_poly.pdbx_strand_id
1 'polypeptide(L)'
;MTRDYVLLAVLALMAVLTVSFLTLGIWLYLKERRIKKNSINHILGEVVNYSYNQSRAPVVEYEVNGKNYKTALRYSVVITTSSTFKPIKSKVKGDILDTKLRIRNNSAASINMTMQEAFPLGSYMNVYYNPDKPKESFVERFAPSYIGLVFMFASIIPLCGIVLITLFS
;
A
#
# COMPACT_ATOMS: atom_id res chain seq x y z
N MET A 1 0.30 15.76 44.47
CA MET A 1 -0.96 15.01 44.22
C MET A 1 -1.42 15.18 42.77
N THR A 2 -1.81 16.36 42.29
CA THR A 2 -2.25 16.53 40.88
C THR A 2 -1.17 16.24 39.83
N ARG A 3 0.09 16.64 40.08
CA ARG A 3 1.22 16.44 39.14
C ARG A 3 1.50 14.96 38.86
N ASP A 4 1.47 14.12 39.89
CA ASP A 4 1.83 12.71 39.79
C ASP A 4 0.76 11.91 39.03
N TYR A 5 -0.52 12.24 39.25
CA TYR A 5 -1.63 11.69 38.45
C TYR A 5 -1.56 12.11 36.98
N VAL A 6 -1.18 13.36 36.70
CA VAL A 6 -1.00 13.83 35.32
C VAL A 6 0.14 13.07 34.64
N LEU A 7 1.29 12.91 35.31
CA LEU A 7 2.43 12.19 34.76
C LEU A 7 2.09 10.71 34.48
N LEU A 8 1.40 10.06 35.42
CA LEU A 8 0.95 8.68 35.26
C LEU A 8 -0.04 8.53 34.11
N ALA A 9 -0.97 9.48 33.94
CA ALA A 9 -1.90 9.48 32.82
C ALA A 9 -1.19 9.65 31.46
N VAL A 10 -0.19 10.54 31.38
CA VAL A 10 0.62 10.74 30.16
C VAL A 10 1.40 9.48 29.81
N LEU A 11 2.07 8.85 30.78
CA LEU A 11 2.81 7.60 30.56
C LEU A 11 1.89 6.46 30.11
N ALA A 12 0.70 6.34 30.72
CA ALA A 12 -0.28 5.34 30.32
C ALA A 12 -0.75 5.53 28.88
N LEU A 13 -1.06 6.77 28.47
CA LEU A 13 -1.49 7.07 27.10
C LEU A 13 -0.40 6.76 26.08
N MET A 14 0.86 7.12 26.39
CA MET A 14 2.01 6.83 25.54
C MET A 14 2.27 5.32 25.42
N ALA A 15 2.08 4.57 26.50
CA ALA A 15 2.21 3.11 26.49
C ALA A 15 1.14 2.45 25.61
N VAL A 16 -0.13 2.88 25.75
CA VAL A 16 -1.24 2.41 24.90
C VAL A 16 -0.95 2.73 23.42
N LEU A 17 -0.50 3.94 23.13
CA LEU A 17 -0.17 4.35 21.76
C LEU A 17 0.95 3.46 21.19
N THR A 18 2.00 3.21 21.96
CA THR A 18 3.13 2.34 21.58
C THR A 18 2.66 0.94 21.22
N VAL A 19 1.88 0.31 22.10
CA VAL A 19 1.36 -1.05 21.88
C VAL A 19 0.42 -1.09 20.68
N SER A 20 -0.45 -0.09 20.52
CA SER A 20 -1.38 -0.02 19.39
C SER A 20 -0.67 0.06 18.04
N PHE A 21 0.38 0.88 17.92
CA PHE A 21 1.15 1.02 16.68
C PHE A 21 1.98 -0.23 16.41
N LEU A 22 2.60 -0.81 17.43
CA LEU A 22 3.41 -2.02 17.27
C LEU A 22 2.55 -3.22 16.82
N THR A 23 1.42 -3.45 17.49
CA THR A 23 0.51 -4.55 17.15
C THR A 23 -0.09 -4.41 15.76
N LEU A 24 -0.55 -3.21 15.39
CA LEU A 24 -1.03 -2.92 14.05
C LEU A 24 0.06 -3.11 12.99
N GLY A 25 1.28 -2.63 13.26
CA GLY A 25 2.43 -2.76 12.38
C GLY A 25 2.81 -4.22 12.12
N ILE A 26 2.91 -5.03 13.17
CA ILE A 26 3.17 -6.47 13.08
C ILE A 26 2.07 -7.17 12.28
N TRP A 27 0.80 -6.89 12.57
CA TRP A 27 -0.32 -7.51 11.86
C TRP A 27 -0.29 -7.22 10.36
N LEU A 28 -0.04 -5.96 9.96
CA LEU A 28 0.10 -5.56 8.56
C LEU A 28 1.32 -6.20 7.90
N TYR A 29 2.46 -6.25 8.59
CA TYR A 29 3.67 -6.90 8.09
C TYR A 29 3.46 -8.39 7.81
N LEU A 30 2.83 -9.10 8.75
CA LEU A 30 2.49 -10.52 8.60
C LEU A 30 1.47 -10.74 7.48
N LYS A 31 0.50 -9.84 7.32
CA LYS A 31 -0.48 -9.90 6.22
C LYS A 31 0.21 -9.84 4.85
N GLU A 32 1.13 -8.90 4.65
CA GLU A 32 1.86 -8.80 3.37
C GLU A 32 2.71 -10.04 3.09
N ARG A 33 3.34 -10.62 4.13
CA ARG A 33 4.06 -11.89 4.00
C ARG A 33 3.15 -13.05 3.62
N ARG A 34 1.94 -13.13 4.19
CA ARG A 34 0.96 -14.17 3.84
C ARG A 34 0.50 -14.05 2.40
N ILE A 35 0.19 -12.84 1.93
CA ILE A 35 -0.19 -12.60 0.52
C ILE A 35 0.94 -13.09 -0.40
N LYS A 36 2.19 -12.68 -0.15
CA LYS A 36 3.33 -13.12 -0.99
C LYS A 36 3.51 -14.65 -1.00
N LYS A 37 3.36 -15.30 0.15
CA LYS A 37 3.64 -16.74 0.31
C LYS A 37 2.50 -17.62 -0.20
N ASN A 38 1.25 -17.22 0.05
CA ASN A 38 0.09 -18.08 -0.12
C ASN A 38 -0.67 -17.82 -1.42
N SER A 39 -0.42 -16.70 -2.12
CA SER A 39 -1.01 -16.43 -3.43
C SER A 39 -0.31 -17.22 -4.54
N ILE A 40 -0.52 -18.53 -4.54
CA ILE A 40 0.14 -19.50 -5.44
C ILE A 40 -0.68 -19.81 -6.71
N ASN A 41 -2.00 -19.73 -6.63
CA ASN A 41 -2.87 -19.96 -7.77
C ASN A 41 -3.01 -18.67 -8.57
N HIS A 42 -3.26 -18.80 -9.87
CA HIS A 42 -3.49 -17.65 -10.73
C HIS A 42 -4.70 -17.87 -11.64
N ILE A 43 -5.34 -16.77 -12.01
CA ILE A 43 -6.48 -16.74 -12.92
C ILE A 43 -6.46 -15.43 -13.71
N LEU A 44 -6.99 -15.46 -14.94
CA LEU A 44 -7.21 -14.24 -15.70
C LEU A 44 -8.40 -13.48 -15.11
N GLY A 45 -8.16 -12.22 -14.79
CA GLY A 45 -9.22 -11.28 -14.42
C GLY A 45 -9.31 -10.13 -15.42
N GLU A 46 -10.46 -9.48 -15.46
CA GLU A 46 -10.77 -8.38 -16.38
C GLU A 46 -10.52 -7.02 -15.71
N VAL A 47 -9.92 -6.08 -16.43
CA VAL A 47 -9.76 -4.69 -15.97
C VAL A 47 -11.10 -3.97 -16.04
N VAL A 48 -11.72 -3.76 -14.88
CA VAL A 48 -13.06 -3.14 -14.76
C VAL A 48 -13.03 -1.69 -14.34
N ASN A 49 -11.94 -1.22 -13.72
CA ASN A 49 -11.84 0.16 -13.23
C ASN A 49 -10.38 0.57 -13.01
N TYR A 50 -10.16 1.79 -12.52
CA TYR A 50 -8.86 2.31 -12.09
C TYR A 50 -8.95 2.84 -10.66
N SER A 51 -7.87 2.66 -9.90
CA SER A 51 -7.81 3.17 -8.53
C SER A 51 -7.82 4.71 -8.48
N TYR A 52 -8.32 5.28 -7.39
CA TYR A 52 -8.29 6.74 -7.16
C TYR A 52 -6.95 7.25 -6.61
N ASN A 53 -5.98 6.36 -6.39
CA ASN A 53 -4.67 6.69 -5.86
C ASN A 53 -3.78 7.38 -6.92
N GLN A 54 -2.63 7.91 -6.49
CA GLN A 54 -1.69 8.62 -7.36
C GLN A 54 -1.22 7.81 -8.58
N SER A 55 -1.16 6.47 -8.46
CA SER A 55 -0.77 5.59 -9.57
C SER A 55 -1.87 5.38 -10.60
N ARG A 56 -3.15 5.61 -10.27
CA ARG A 56 -4.30 5.28 -11.14
C ARG A 56 -4.23 3.85 -11.71
N ALA A 57 -3.70 2.94 -10.91
CA ALA A 57 -3.45 1.57 -11.31
C ALA A 57 -4.76 0.83 -11.65
N PRO A 58 -4.74 -0.13 -12.60
CA PRO A 58 -5.93 -0.88 -13.00
C PRO A 58 -6.47 -1.73 -11.84
N VAL A 59 -7.79 -1.81 -11.76
CA VAL A 59 -8.55 -2.67 -10.85
C VAL A 59 -9.09 -3.82 -11.67
N VAL A 60 -8.68 -5.02 -11.28
CA VAL A 60 -8.99 -6.28 -11.94
C VAL A 60 -10.06 -7.02 -11.15
N GLU A 61 -11.13 -7.42 -11.83
CA GLU A 61 -12.17 -8.33 -11.30
C GLU A 61 -11.90 -9.75 -11.76
N TYR A 62 -12.06 -10.72 -10.86
CA TYR A 62 -11.86 -12.13 -11.12
C TYR A 62 -12.82 -12.97 -10.27
N GLU A 63 -13.18 -14.15 -10.77
CA GLU A 63 -14.14 -15.04 -10.12
C GLU A 63 -13.41 -16.24 -9.51
N VAL A 64 -13.75 -16.58 -8.26
CA VAL A 64 -13.31 -17.82 -7.61
C VAL A 64 -14.52 -18.47 -6.95
N ASN A 65 -14.84 -19.70 -7.37
CA ASN A 65 -15.95 -20.49 -6.85
C ASN A 65 -17.32 -19.77 -6.90
N GLY A 66 -17.70 -19.17 -8.04
CA GLY A 66 -18.98 -18.47 -8.17
C GLY A 66 -19.04 -17.09 -7.51
N LYS A 67 -17.91 -16.58 -6.99
CA LYS A 67 -17.84 -15.31 -6.28
C LYS A 67 -16.81 -14.37 -6.90
N ASN A 68 -17.25 -13.14 -7.15
CA ASN A 68 -16.40 -12.10 -7.73
C ASN A 68 -15.56 -11.41 -6.65
N TYR A 69 -14.31 -11.19 -6.99
CA TYR A 69 -13.33 -10.48 -6.19
C TYR A 69 -12.68 -9.39 -7.02
N LYS A 70 -12.28 -8.29 -6.36
CA LYS A 70 -11.59 -7.18 -7.01
C LYS A 70 -10.23 -6.97 -6.35
N THR A 71 -9.21 -6.75 -7.14
CA THR A 71 -7.88 -6.40 -6.67
C THR A 71 -7.24 -5.39 -7.62
N ALA A 72 -6.46 -4.45 -7.09
CA ALA A 72 -5.77 -3.46 -7.89
C ALA A 72 -4.31 -3.86 -8.09
N LEU A 73 -3.74 -3.52 -9.24
CA LEU A 73 -2.29 -3.55 -9.41
C LEU A 73 -1.65 -2.60 -8.39
N ARG A 74 -0.70 -3.11 -7.60
CA ARG A 74 -0.03 -2.35 -6.54
C ARG A 74 1.36 -1.93 -6.98
N TYR A 75 1.74 -0.72 -6.58
CA TYR A 75 3.10 -0.21 -6.70
C TYR A 75 3.63 0.09 -5.30
N SER A 76 4.86 -0.34 -5.00
CA SER A 76 5.45 -0.09 -3.67
C SER A 76 5.86 1.35 -3.47
N VAL A 77 6.28 2.01 -4.56
CA VAL A 77 6.68 3.42 -4.57
C VAL A 77 6.21 4.03 -5.87
N VAL A 78 5.55 5.20 -5.79
CA VAL A 78 5.21 6.03 -6.93
C VAL A 78 6.08 7.28 -6.86
N ILE A 79 6.98 7.45 -7.83
CA ILE A 79 7.85 8.61 -7.93
C ILE A 79 7.31 9.48 -9.05
N THR A 80 6.72 10.62 -8.70
CA THR A 80 6.24 11.61 -9.66
C THR A 80 7.27 12.72 -9.82
N THR A 81 7.69 12.96 -11.06
CA THR A 81 8.57 14.10 -11.40
C THR A 81 7.82 15.04 -12.32
N SER A 82 7.58 16.27 -11.87
CA SER A 82 6.99 17.33 -12.69
C SER A 82 8.08 18.12 -13.40
N SER A 83 7.75 18.62 -14.60
CA SER A 83 8.69 19.40 -15.39
C SER A 83 7.92 20.52 -16.08
N THR A 84 7.99 21.71 -15.50
CA THR A 84 7.27 22.93 -15.90
C THR A 84 7.50 23.32 -17.37
N PHE A 85 8.60 22.89 -17.99
CA PHE A 85 9.05 23.33 -19.31
C PHE A 85 8.93 22.28 -20.42
N LYS A 86 8.17 21.18 -20.22
CA LYS A 86 8.01 20.12 -21.24
C LYS A 86 6.53 19.82 -21.53
N PRO A 87 6.19 19.39 -22.77
CA PRO A 87 4.82 19.22 -23.22
C PRO A 87 4.01 18.24 -22.36
N ILE A 88 2.68 18.40 -22.41
CA ILE A 88 1.62 17.77 -21.60
C ILE A 88 1.46 16.27 -21.95
N LYS A 89 2.53 15.48 -21.86
CA LYS A 89 2.45 14.02 -22.00
C LYS A 89 3.09 13.38 -20.78
N SER A 90 2.27 12.68 -20.00
CA SER A 90 2.77 11.74 -19.00
C SER A 90 3.54 10.65 -19.73
N LYS A 91 4.75 10.37 -19.24
CA LYS A 91 5.55 9.26 -19.74
C LYS A 91 5.95 8.41 -18.55
N VAL A 92 5.54 7.14 -18.57
CA VAL A 92 6.10 6.14 -17.66
C VAL A 92 7.55 5.90 -18.09
N LYS A 93 8.48 6.04 -17.15
CA LYS A 93 9.90 5.82 -17.40
C LYS A 93 10.28 4.42 -16.90
N GLY A 94 10.54 3.51 -17.83
CA GLY A 94 10.86 2.10 -17.54
C GLY A 94 9.67 1.18 -17.77
N ASP A 95 9.72 -0.01 -17.18
CA ASP A 95 8.65 -1.00 -17.24
C ASP A 95 7.46 -0.56 -16.37
N ILE A 96 6.26 -0.49 -16.95
CA ILE A 96 5.02 -0.13 -16.24
C ILE A 96 4.60 -1.22 -15.25
N LEU A 97 5.10 -2.45 -15.44
CA LEU A 97 5.01 -3.56 -14.52
C LEU A 97 6.21 -3.64 -13.56
N ASP A 98 7.04 -2.59 -13.41
CA ASP A 98 8.00 -2.55 -12.32
C ASP A 98 7.31 -2.13 -11.00
N THR A 99 7.75 -2.70 -9.89
CA THR A 99 7.25 -2.42 -8.53
C THR A 99 7.40 -0.94 -8.16
N LYS A 100 8.38 -0.24 -8.73
CA LYS A 100 8.59 1.20 -8.59
C LYS A 100 8.04 1.93 -9.81
N LEU A 101 6.91 2.60 -9.64
CA LEU A 101 6.32 3.39 -10.73
C LEU A 101 7.01 4.75 -10.81
N ARG A 102 7.71 5.00 -11.92
CA ARG A 102 8.31 6.30 -12.21
C ARG A 102 7.47 7.02 -13.26
N ILE A 103 6.75 8.04 -12.81
CA ILE A 103 5.89 8.85 -13.66
C ILE A 103 6.56 10.21 -13.84
N ARG A 104 6.83 10.60 -15.09
CA ARG A 104 7.06 12.02 -15.40
C ARG A 104 5.72 12.62 -15.79
N ASN A 105 5.24 13.62 -15.03
CA ASN A 105 3.89 14.13 -15.19
C ASN A 105 3.76 15.63 -14.90
N ASN A 106 2.90 16.33 -15.66
CA ASN A 106 2.47 17.70 -15.37
C ASN A 106 0.97 17.81 -14.97
N SER A 107 0.14 16.76 -15.07
CA SER A 107 -1.28 16.77 -14.68
C SER A 107 -1.88 15.38 -14.38
N ALA A 108 -2.76 15.26 -13.38
CA ALA A 108 -3.43 14.01 -13.02
C ALA A 108 -4.23 13.36 -14.17
N ALA A 109 -4.76 14.16 -15.10
CA ALA A 109 -5.50 13.68 -16.27
C ALA A 109 -4.62 12.84 -17.22
N SER A 110 -3.34 13.21 -17.35
CA SER A 110 -2.43 12.49 -18.26
C SER A 110 -2.04 11.11 -17.70
N ILE A 111 -1.91 10.95 -16.38
CA ILE A 111 -1.65 9.64 -15.75
C ILE A 111 -2.79 8.66 -16.05
N ASN A 112 -4.05 9.11 -15.95
CA ASN A 112 -5.20 8.28 -16.30
C ASN A 112 -5.10 7.78 -17.75
N MET A 113 -4.78 8.68 -18.68
CA MET A 113 -4.67 8.33 -20.09
C MET A 113 -3.54 7.31 -20.33
N THR A 114 -2.37 7.49 -19.72
CA THR A 114 -1.26 6.52 -19.85
C THR A 114 -1.59 5.15 -19.24
N MET A 115 -2.32 5.10 -18.12
CA MET A 115 -2.75 3.83 -17.54
C MET A 115 -3.82 3.14 -18.40
N GLN A 116 -4.74 3.90 -18.99
CA GLN A 116 -5.76 3.39 -19.91
C GLN A 116 -5.15 2.87 -21.23
N GLU A 117 -4.14 3.55 -21.76
CA GLU A 117 -3.42 3.11 -22.96
C GLU A 117 -2.66 1.80 -22.70
N ALA A 118 -2.07 1.63 -21.52
CA ALA A 118 -1.33 0.42 -21.17
C ALA A 118 -2.21 -0.76 -20.73
N PHE A 119 -3.32 -0.47 -20.04
CA PHE A 119 -4.23 -1.45 -19.47
C PHE A 119 -5.68 -1.08 -19.80
N PRO A 120 -6.14 -1.23 -21.05
CA PRO A 120 -7.48 -0.79 -21.44
C PRO A 120 -8.56 -1.54 -20.67
N LEU A 121 -9.73 -0.90 -20.49
CA LEU A 121 -10.89 -1.55 -19.88
C LEU A 121 -11.29 -2.78 -20.70
N GLY A 122 -11.65 -3.86 -20.03
CA GLY A 122 -11.95 -5.14 -20.67
C GLY A 122 -10.72 -5.97 -21.08
N SER A 123 -9.50 -5.46 -20.90
CA SER A 123 -8.30 -6.28 -21.04
C SER A 123 -8.16 -7.26 -19.88
N TYR A 124 -7.44 -8.35 -20.12
CA TYR A 124 -7.19 -9.38 -19.12
C TYR A 124 -5.80 -9.22 -18.51
N MET A 125 -5.72 -9.42 -17.19
CA MET A 125 -4.47 -9.45 -16.43
C MET A 125 -4.42 -10.70 -15.56
N ASN A 126 -3.22 -11.19 -15.29
CA ASN A 126 -3.05 -12.34 -14.43
C ASN A 126 -3.18 -11.93 -12.95
N VAL A 127 -4.06 -12.60 -12.22
CA VAL A 127 -4.30 -12.37 -10.80
C VAL A 127 -3.85 -13.59 -10.02
N TYR A 128 -2.82 -13.42 -9.19
CA TYR A 128 -2.37 -14.43 -8.25
C TYR A 128 -3.15 -14.30 -6.95
N TYR A 129 -3.78 -15.37 -6.48
CA TYR A 129 -4.64 -15.36 -5.30
C TYR A 129 -4.38 -16.56 -4.38
N ASN A 130 -4.71 -16.38 -3.11
CA ASN A 130 -4.68 -17.46 -2.11
C ASN A 130 -5.99 -18.26 -2.21
N PRO A 131 -5.95 -19.57 -2.53
CA PRO A 131 -7.17 -20.38 -2.68
C PRO A 131 -8.01 -20.45 -1.41
N ASP A 132 -7.38 -20.47 -0.23
CA ASP A 132 -8.09 -20.51 1.06
C ASP A 132 -8.72 -19.14 1.41
N LYS A 133 -8.18 -18.07 0.84
CA LYS A 133 -8.61 -16.69 1.10
C LYS A 133 -8.44 -15.82 -0.14
N PRO A 134 -9.35 -15.88 -1.12
CA PRO A 134 -9.15 -15.23 -2.42
C PRO A 134 -8.92 -13.72 -2.35
N LYS A 135 -9.45 -13.03 -1.32
CA LYS A 135 -9.18 -11.60 -1.07
C LYS A 135 -7.69 -11.27 -0.90
N GLU A 136 -6.86 -12.23 -0.53
CA GLU A 136 -5.40 -12.10 -0.49
C GLU A 136 -4.84 -12.41 -1.88
N SER A 137 -4.69 -11.37 -2.69
CA SER A 137 -4.23 -11.48 -4.08
C SER A 137 -3.39 -10.29 -4.55
N PHE A 138 -2.70 -10.48 -5.66
CA PHE A 138 -1.96 -9.44 -6.37
C PHE A 138 -2.06 -9.64 -7.89
N VAL A 139 -1.91 -8.54 -8.64
CA VAL A 139 -1.99 -8.53 -10.10
C VAL A 139 -0.58 -8.54 -10.69
N GLU A 140 -0.29 -9.49 -11.60
CA GLU A 140 0.97 -9.73 -12.32
C GLU A 140 2.19 -10.03 -11.44
N ARG A 141 2.47 -9.19 -10.45
CA ARG A 141 3.59 -9.32 -9.52
C ARG A 141 3.21 -8.87 -8.11
N PHE A 142 3.94 -9.39 -7.14
CA PHE A 142 3.85 -8.93 -5.77
C PHE A 142 4.62 -7.62 -5.57
N ALA A 143 3.93 -6.56 -5.14
CA ALA A 143 4.52 -5.30 -4.71
C ALA A 143 4.44 -5.15 -3.18
N PRO A 144 5.57 -5.16 -2.44
CA PRO A 144 5.55 -5.03 -0.98
C PRO A 144 4.97 -3.68 -0.53
N SER A 145 4.17 -3.72 0.54
CA SER A 145 3.80 -2.52 1.28
C SER A 145 4.70 -2.34 2.49
N TYR A 146 5.23 -1.13 2.66
CA TYR A 146 6.07 -0.77 3.80
C TYR A 146 5.28 -0.19 4.97
N ILE A 147 3.95 -0.10 4.87
CA ILE A 147 3.09 0.52 5.90
C ILE A 147 3.23 -0.19 7.25
N GLY A 148 3.27 -1.53 7.27
CA GLY A 148 3.47 -2.28 8.51
C GLY A 148 4.80 -1.93 9.20
N LEU A 149 5.88 -1.80 8.42
CA LEU A 149 7.18 -1.38 8.95
C LEU A 149 7.16 0.07 9.45
N VAL A 150 6.48 0.99 8.74
CA VAL A 150 6.32 2.38 9.18
C VAL A 150 5.63 2.44 10.55
N PHE A 151 4.56 1.67 10.77
CA PHE A 151 3.90 1.61 12.08
C PHE A 151 4.81 1.04 13.17
N MET A 152 5.60 0.01 12.86
CA MET A 152 6.58 -0.55 13.81
C MET A 152 7.68 0.47 14.18
N PHE A 153 8.18 1.25 13.22
CA PHE A 153 9.15 2.31 13.52
C PHE A 153 8.49 3.49 14.23
N ALA A 154 7.26 3.84 13.88
CA ALA A 154 6.50 4.90 14.54
C ALA A 154 6.24 4.59 16.02
N SER A 155 6.09 3.31 16.41
CA SER A 155 5.95 2.95 17.83
C SER A 155 7.20 3.24 18.67
N ILE A 156 8.37 3.43 18.05
CA ILE A 156 9.61 3.77 18.77
C ILE A 156 9.54 5.19 19.33
N ILE A 157 8.84 6.12 18.66
CA ILE A 157 8.74 7.53 19.07
C ILE A 157 8.11 7.67 20.47
N PRO A 158 6.90 7.14 20.74
CA PRO A 158 6.32 7.21 22.08
C PRO A 158 7.10 6.39 23.11
N LEU A 159 7.73 5.28 22.70
CA LEU A 159 8.61 4.50 23.58
C LEU A 159 9.81 5.33 24.07
N CYS A 160 10.50 6.03 23.17
CA CYS A 160 11.58 6.96 23.53
C CYS A 160 11.07 8.08 24.45
N GLY A 161 9.87 8.61 24.19
CA GLY A 161 9.24 9.62 25.04
C GLY A 161 9.02 9.13 26.47
N ILE A 162 8.54 7.89 26.64
CA ILE A 162 8.40 7.25 27.96
C ILE A 162 9.74 7.18 28.67
N VAL A 163 10.78 6.65 28.01
CA VAL A 163 12.13 6.50 28.59
C VAL A 163 12.68 7.85 29.04
N LEU A 164 12.60 8.88 28.19
CA LEU A 164 13.06 10.22 28.53
C LEU A 164 12.31 10.80 29.72
N ILE A 165 10.97 10.70 29.75
CA ILE A 165 10.18 11.20 30.88
C ILE A 165 10.62 10.48 32.16
N THR A 166 10.74 9.15 32.15
CA THR A 166 11.13 8.40 33.36
C THR A 166 12.57 8.67 33.84
N LEU A 167 13.47 9.11 32.96
CA LEU A 167 14.85 9.45 33.32
C LEU A 167 15.01 10.87 33.86
N PHE A 168 14.13 11.80 33.45
CA PHE A 168 14.23 13.23 33.76
C PHE A 168 13.11 13.76 34.68
N SER A 169 12.13 12.93 35.05
CA SER A 169 11.06 13.23 36.02
C SER A 169 11.45 12.92 37.46
#